data_AF-A0A3C0TIN8-F1
#
_entry.id   AF-A0A3C0TIN8-F1
#
_cell.length_a   1.000
_cell.length_b   1.000
_cell.length_c   1.000
_cell.angle_alpha   90.00
_cell.angle_beta   90.00
_cell.angle_gamma   90.00
#
_symmetry.space_group_name_H-M   'P 1'
#
loop_
_entity.id
_entity.type
_entity.pdbx_description
1 polymer ?
#
loop_
_entity_poly.entity_id
_entity_poly.type
_entity_poly.pdbx_seq_one_letter_code
_entity_poly.pdbx_strand_id
1 'polypeptide(L)'
;MRSSAASAAILLSFTMTILSLSSVVHGKELKARAEKSDARELEISRHKRFLYRAIDEIGNSLSFIKEDIKGLDKQIDAIELFEPAQREDALRSFEDWFQNYADWLSGKSAEFEKDLERYYTEDSPGTEWADRYVEMQEIYEELGRQLFFILKSYSKKRGALEDAILRKRALLARIGEDEEEENKDRKGNNRKDRDRGKEEKEKKEKKKRSKKDEHDDAVRRAQLEQEIRSFGDILNHYEVLIEKGKGMGDWISLKANDCGPLNDVAHAIAGPRLSTMERSYEKIIGAYERDISAIRRKREAIDRKRDRIKTIGTLRTLDRMDELSAHYEQMKSRYEHHAAWLKVQIGAYRAELTEIWNLK
;
A
#
# COMPACT_ATOMS: atom_id res chain seq x y z
N MET A 1 9.44 90.47 -49.50
CA MET A 1 8.92 89.93 -48.22
C MET A 1 7.94 88.77 -48.44
N ARG A 2 8.44 87.63 -48.96
CA ARG A 2 7.67 86.37 -49.11
C ARG A 2 8.64 85.20 -48.92
N SER A 3 8.96 84.85 -47.68
CA SER A 3 9.69 83.60 -47.33
C SER A 3 9.69 83.42 -45.81
N SER A 4 8.55 83.02 -45.23
CA SER A 4 8.47 82.69 -43.79
C SER A 4 7.35 81.70 -43.44
N ALA A 5 6.34 81.54 -44.30
CA ALA A 5 5.22 80.63 -44.03
C ALA A 5 5.51 79.14 -44.33
N ALA A 6 6.59 78.80 -45.04
CA ALA A 6 6.88 77.42 -45.44
C ALA A 6 7.58 76.57 -44.36
N SER A 7 8.29 77.21 -43.41
CA SER A 7 9.04 76.48 -42.36
C SER A 7 8.18 76.07 -41.16
N ALA A 8 7.05 76.74 -40.90
CA ALA A 8 6.16 76.41 -39.78
C ALA A 8 5.30 75.16 -40.05
N ALA A 9 4.95 74.88 -41.32
CA ALA A 9 4.15 73.71 -41.69
C ALA A 9 4.94 72.38 -41.64
N ILE A 10 6.25 72.43 -41.87
CA ILE A 10 7.12 71.23 -41.83
C ILE A 10 7.40 70.79 -40.39
N LEU A 11 7.52 71.74 -39.45
CA LEU A 11 7.72 71.45 -38.03
C LEU A 11 6.48 70.83 -37.36
N LEU A 12 5.27 71.28 -37.72
CA LEU A 12 4.01 70.73 -37.20
C LEU A 12 3.72 69.29 -37.70
N SER A 13 4.09 68.99 -38.96
CA SER A 13 3.96 67.64 -39.53
C SER A 13 4.92 66.64 -38.86
N PHE A 14 6.14 67.08 -38.54
CA PHE A 14 7.14 66.22 -37.87
C PHE A 14 6.76 65.90 -36.41
N THR A 15 6.22 66.87 -35.66
CA THR A 15 5.76 66.64 -34.28
C THR A 15 4.51 65.74 -34.19
N MET A 16 3.59 65.84 -35.15
CA MET A 16 2.42 64.95 -35.19
C MET A 16 2.79 63.50 -35.57
N THR A 17 3.82 63.31 -36.40
CA THR A 17 4.29 61.96 -36.77
C THR A 17 4.98 61.29 -35.58
N ILE A 18 5.79 62.03 -34.81
CA ILE A 18 6.46 61.54 -33.59
C ILE A 18 5.45 61.16 -32.49
N LEU A 19 4.41 61.97 -32.26
CA LEU A 19 3.35 61.65 -31.30
C LEU A 19 2.52 60.40 -31.69
N SER A 20 2.32 60.14 -32.99
CA SER A 20 1.63 58.93 -33.45
C SER A 20 2.49 57.66 -33.25
N LEU A 21 3.81 57.74 -33.48
CA LEU A 21 4.75 56.64 -33.26
C LEU A 21 4.90 56.30 -31.78
N SER A 22 4.94 57.30 -30.88
CA SER A 22 4.96 57.07 -29.43
C SER A 22 3.71 56.33 -28.95
N SER A 23 2.52 56.64 -29.48
CA SER A 23 1.26 55.96 -29.11
C SER A 23 1.20 54.50 -29.55
N VAL A 24 1.77 54.17 -30.73
CA VAL A 24 1.82 52.81 -31.26
C VAL A 24 2.85 51.96 -30.50
N VAL A 25 3.98 52.54 -30.11
CA VAL A 25 4.99 51.86 -29.28
C VAL A 25 4.46 51.62 -27.87
N HIS A 26 3.81 52.60 -27.25
CA HIS A 26 3.20 52.44 -25.92
C HIS A 26 2.04 51.43 -25.93
N GLY A 27 1.22 51.41 -26.99
CA GLY A 27 0.16 50.41 -27.16
C GLY A 27 0.68 48.98 -27.34
N LYS A 28 1.80 48.79 -28.05
CA LYS A 28 2.47 47.48 -28.17
C LYS A 28 3.11 47.04 -26.84
N GLU A 29 3.70 47.96 -26.08
CA GLU A 29 4.26 47.65 -24.76
C GLU A 29 3.18 47.29 -23.73
N LEU A 30 2.04 47.99 -23.74
CA LEU A 30 0.91 47.69 -22.87
C LEU A 30 0.26 46.34 -23.22
N LYS A 31 0.11 46.02 -24.50
CA LYS A 31 -0.41 44.73 -24.96
C LYS A 31 0.55 43.58 -24.60
N ALA A 32 1.85 43.76 -24.80
CA ALA A 32 2.86 42.77 -24.42
C ALA A 32 2.97 42.59 -22.89
N ARG A 33 2.69 43.63 -22.10
CA ARG A 33 2.61 43.53 -20.63
C ARG A 33 1.35 42.80 -20.17
N ALA A 34 0.20 43.04 -20.80
CA ALA A 34 -1.04 42.31 -20.53
C ALA A 34 -0.90 40.82 -20.86
N GLU A 35 -0.41 40.49 -22.06
CA GLU A 35 -0.16 39.09 -22.48
C GLU A 35 0.83 38.37 -21.55
N LYS A 36 1.85 39.07 -21.02
CA LYS A 36 2.77 38.53 -20.02
C LYS A 36 2.13 38.34 -18.64
N SER A 37 1.21 39.22 -18.25
CA SER A 37 0.44 39.10 -17.00
C SER A 37 -0.47 37.88 -17.06
N ASP A 38 -1.21 37.71 -18.15
CA ASP A 38 -2.16 36.61 -18.37
C ASP A 38 -1.42 35.26 -18.43
N ALA A 39 -0.27 35.20 -19.11
CA ALA A 39 0.56 33.99 -19.17
C ALA A 39 1.10 33.57 -17.78
N ARG A 40 1.51 34.54 -16.95
CA ARG A 40 2.01 34.29 -15.59
C ARG A 40 0.89 33.86 -14.66
N GLU A 41 -0.29 34.48 -14.74
CA GLU A 41 -1.45 34.08 -13.95
C GLU A 41 -1.90 32.65 -14.29
N LEU A 42 -1.86 32.30 -15.58
CA LEU A 42 -2.16 30.96 -16.04
C LEU A 42 -1.13 29.92 -15.56
N GLU A 43 0.15 30.25 -15.62
CA GLU A 43 1.23 29.44 -15.07
C GLU A 43 1.03 29.16 -13.58
N ILE A 44 0.82 30.21 -12.77
CA ILE A 44 0.54 30.08 -11.33
C ILE A 44 -0.69 29.21 -11.08
N SER A 45 -1.74 29.37 -11.89
CA SER A 45 -2.96 28.57 -11.77
C SER A 45 -2.70 27.08 -12.03
N ARG A 46 -1.84 26.73 -12.99
CA ARG A 46 -1.44 25.34 -13.26
C ARG A 46 -0.65 24.73 -12.11
N HIS A 47 0.29 25.49 -11.55
CA HIS A 47 1.06 25.10 -10.37
C HIS A 47 0.12 24.78 -9.19
N LYS A 48 -0.80 25.70 -8.86
CA LYS A 48 -1.80 25.50 -7.80
C LYS A 48 -2.64 24.25 -8.04
N ARG A 49 -3.21 24.07 -9.24
CA ARG A 49 -4.02 22.90 -9.58
C ARG A 49 -3.23 21.60 -9.43
N PHE A 50 -1.96 21.59 -9.81
CA PHE A 50 -1.09 20.43 -9.64
C PHE A 50 -0.85 20.11 -8.16
N LEU A 51 -0.47 21.09 -7.35
CA LEU A 51 -0.23 20.91 -5.91
C LEU A 51 -1.51 20.47 -5.18
N TYR A 52 -2.67 21.03 -5.51
CA TYR A 52 -3.96 20.58 -4.96
C TYR A 52 -4.24 19.10 -5.24
N ARG A 53 -3.99 18.64 -6.46
CA ARG A 53 -4.14 17.22 -6.82
C ARG A 53 -3.17 16.32 -6.03
N ALA A 54 -1.95 16.78 -5.80
CA ALA A 54 -0.96 16.06 -4.99
C ALA A 54 -1.41 15.91 -3.52
N ILE A 55 -1.88 17.01 -2.92
CA ILE A 55 -2.39 17.02 -1.53
C ILE A 55 -3.61 16.11 -1.39
N ASP A 56 -4.57 16.20 -2.31
CA ASP A 56 -5.76 15.33 -2.32
C ASP A 56 -5.38 13.84 -2.37
N GLU A 57 -4.42 13.48 -3.24
CA GLU A 57 -3.99 12.08 -3.38
C GLU A 57 -3.23 11.56 -2.15
N ILE A 58 -2.36 12.39 -1.56
CA ILE A 58 -1.66 12.06 -0.31
C ILE A 58 -2.68 11.90 0.82
N GLY A 59 -3.66 12.80 0.92
CA GLY A 59 -4.74 12.76 1.90
C GLY A 59 -5.58 11.49 1.79
N ASN A 60 -5.98 11.12 0.58
CA ASN A 60 -6.70 9.86 0.31
C ASN A 60 -5.87 8.65 0.72
N SER A 61 -4.59 8.63 0.35
CA SER A 61 -3.66 7.56 0.73
C SER A 61 -3.51 7.46 2.25
N LEU A 62 -3.38 8.58 2.96
CA LEU A 62 -3.27 8.63 4.41
C LEU A 62 -4.54 8.13 5.10
N SER A 63 -5.72 8.46 4.58
CA SER A 63 -6.99 7.96 5.12
C SER A 63 -7.06 6.43 5.11
N PHE A 64 -6.70 5.80 3.99
CA PHE A 64 -6.66 4.34 3.90
C PHE A 64 -5.68 3.71 4.89
N ILE A 65 -4.51 4.33 5.08
CA ILE A 65 -3.51 3.81 6.02
C ILE A 65 -3.96 3.96 7.47
N LYS A 66 -4.64 5.04 7.83
CA LYS A 66 -5.23 5.19 9.17
C LYS A 66 -6.32 4.14 9.44
N GLU A 67 -7.09 3.75 8.42
CA GLU A 67 -8.02 2.64 8.53
C GLU A 67 -7.32 1.30 8.74
N ASP A 68 -6.21 1.06 8.03
CA ASP A 68 -5.37 -0.13 8.20
C ASP A 68 -4.80 -0.22 9.63
N ILE A 69 -4.25 0.88 10.16
CA ILE A 69 -3.72 0.99 11.54
C ILE A 69 -4.83 0.67 12.55
N LYS A 70 -5.99 1.35 12.45
CA LYS A 70 -7.13 1.09 13.33
C LYS A 70 -7.62 -0.36 13.27
N GLY A 71 -7.50 -1.00 12.10
CA GLY A 71 -7.81 -2.41 11.92
C GLY A 71 -6.82 -3.32 12.65
N LEU A 72 -5.54 -2.96 12.69
CA LEU A 72 -4.50 -3.66 13.43
C LEU A 72 -4.63 -3.46 14.94
N ASP A 73 -4.90 -2.24 15.41
CA ASP A 73 -5.13 -1.94 16.83
C ASP A 73 -6.22 -2.84 17.42
N LYS A 74 -7.36 -2.93 16.72
CA LYS A 74 -8.46 -3.82 17.11
C LYS A 74 -8.05 -5.30 17.17
N GLN A 75 -7.17 -5.73 16.25
CA GLN A 75 -6.66 -7.10 16.25
C GLN A 75 -5.69 -7.35 17.41
N ILE A 76 -4.91 -6.34 17.81
CA ILE A 76 -3.99 -6.38 18.96
C ILE A 76 -4.79 -6.38 20.26
N ASP A 77 -5.77 -5.50 20.41
CA ASP A 77 -6.65 -5.42 21.58
C ASP A 77 -7.48 -6.69 21.79
N ALA A 78 -7.78 -7.41 20.69
CA ALA A 78 -8.52 -8.68 20.72
C ALA A 78 -7.65 -9.90 21.06
N ILE A 79 -6.33 -9.74 21.27
CA ILE A 79 -5.46 -10.85 21.66
C ILE A 79 -5.79 -11.26 23.10
N GLU A 80 -6.24 -12.50 23.29
CA GLU A 80 -6.52 -13.03 24.63
C GLU A 80 -5.22 -13.25 25.43
N LEU A 81 -5.29 -13.17 26.76
CA LEU A 81 -4.12 -13.33 27.68
C LEU A 81 -3.34 -14.65 27.48
N PHE A 82 -3.98 -15.68 26.93
CA PHE A 82 -3.40 -17.00 26.72
C PHE A 82 -2.96 -17.26 25.28
N GLU A 83 -3.02 -16.25 24.41
CA GLU A 83 -2.53 -16.38 23.06
C GLU A 83 -1.00 -16.31 22.96
N PRO A 84 -0.42 -16.89 21.89
CA PRO A 84 1.01 -16.88 21.70
C PRO A 84 1.53 -15.44 21.48
N ALA A 85 2.51 -15.02 22.29
CA ALA A 85 3.15 -13.70 22.20
C ALA A 85 3.66 -13.37 20.78
N GLN A 86 4.03 -14.38 20.00
CA GLN A 86 4.46 -14.21 18.61
C GLN A 86 3.39 -13.56 17.70
N ARG A 87 2.10 -13.68 18.05
CA ARG A 87 1.00 -13.01 17.32
C ARG A 87 1.04 -11.51 17.56
N GLU A 88 1.15 -11.10 18.82
CA GLU A 88 1.23 -9.69 19.20
C GLU A 88 2.46 -9.03 18.58
N ASP A 89 3.64 -9.66 18.71
CA ASP A 89 4.88 -9.14 18.13
C ASP A 89 4.77 -8.94 16.61
N ALA A 90 4.13 -9.86 15.90
CA ALA A 90 3.95 -9.78 14.46
C ALA A 90 2.92 -8.71 14.05
N LEU A 91 1.87 -8.51 14.84
CA LEU A 91 0.91 -7.42 14.59
C LEU A 91 1.55 -6.07 14.86
N ARG A 92 2.24 -5.89 15.99
CA ARG A 92 2.94 -4.64 16.35
C ARG A 92 4.02 -4.27 15.33
N SER A 93 4.84 -5.24 14.91
CA SER A 93 5.85 -4.97 13.86
C SER A 93 5.22 -4.55 12.53
N PHE A 94 3.99 -4.97 12.25
CA PHE A 94 3.27 -4.59 11.03
C PHE A 94 2.58 -3.23 11.18
N GLU A 95 2.01 -2.96 12.35
CA GLU A 95 1.48 -1.65 12.77
C GLU A 95 2.55 -0.56 12.73
N ASP A 96 3.74 -0.81 13.30
CA ASP A 96 4.88 0.10 13.28
C ASP A 96 5.24 0.52 11.85
N TRP A 97 5.22 -0.43 10.90
CA TRP A 97 5.49 -0.14 9.49
C TRP A 97 4.40 0.77 8.89
N PHE A 98 3.12 0.53 9.19
CA PHE A 98 2.03 1.39 8.75
C PHE A 98 2.08 2.77 9.39
N GLN A 99 2.43 2.87 10.68
CA GLN A 99 2.57 4.14 11.37
C GLN A 99 3.70 4.98 10.76
N ASN A 100 4.86 4.38 10.52
CA ASN A 100 5.97 5.03 9.81
C ASN A 100 5.54 5.54 8.43
N TYR A 101 4.74 4.75 7.71
CA TYR A 101 4.22 5.15 6.41
C TYR A 101 3.21 6.31 6.52
N ALA A 102 2.31 6.28 7.51
CA ALA A 102 1.35 7.34 7.77
C ALA A 102 2.02 8.65 8.15
N ASP A 103 3.04 8.60 9.01
CA ASP A 103 3.80 9.75 9.45
C ASP A 103 4.55 10.39 8.28
N TRP A 104 5.15 9.57 7.41
CA TRP A 104 5.78 10.05 6.19
C TRP A 104 4.79 10.73 5.25
N LEU A 105 3.62 10.12 5.00
CA LEU A 105 2.57 10.73 4.17
C LEU A 105 2.09 12.06 4.76
N SER A 106 1.90 12.12 6.09
CA SER A 106 1.52 13.34 6.79
C SER A 106 2.56 14.44 6.63
N GLY A 107 3.85 14.10 6.76
CA GLY A 107 4.96 15.03 6.51
C GLY A 107 4.96 15.54 5.07
N LYS A 108 4.78 14.66 4.08
CA LYS A 108 4.70 15.05 2.66
C LYS A 108 3.49 15.93 2.36
N SER A 109 2.32 15.65 2.94
CA SER A 109 1.14 16.54 2.80
C SER A 109 1.48 17.96 3.26
N ALA A 110 2.09 18.11 4.43
CA ALA A 110 2.49 19.41 4.97
C ALA A 110 3.53 20.14 4.08
N GLU A 111 4.46 19.40 3.47
CA GLU A 111 5.41 19.97 2.49
C GLU A 111 4.70 20.53 1.25
N PHE A 112 3.77 19.77 0.67
CA PHE A 112 3.00 20.22 -0.50
C PHE A 112 2.04 21.38 -0.16
N GLU A 113 1.42 21.36 1.02
CA GLU A 113 0.59 22.46 1.52
C GLU A 113 1.40 23.76 1.68
N LYS A 114 2.61 23.66 2.23
CA LYS A 114 3.53 24.79 2.36
C LYS A 114 3.94 25.34 0.99
N ASP A 115 4.24 24.47 0.02
CA ASP A 115 4.55 24.91 -1.34
C ASP A 115 3.35 25.59 -1.98
N LEU A 116 2.15 25.06 -1.80
CA LEU A 116 0.91 25.68 -2.28
C LEU A 116 0.67 27.06 -1.66
N GLU A 117 0.91 27.21 -0.34
CA GLU A 117 0.80 28.49 0.37
C GLU A 117 1.71 29.57 -0.23
N ARG A 118 2.94 29.21 -0.61
CA ARG A 118 3.88 30.14 -1.26
C ARG A 118 3.32 30.72 -2.56
N TYR A 119 2.54 29.98 -3.33
CA TYR A 119 1.87 30.49 -4.54
C TYR A 119 0.70 31.47 -4.25
N TYR A 120 0.30 31.62 -2.98
CA TYR A 120 -0.66 32.65 -2.56
C TYR A 120 0.01 33.90 -1.99
N THR A 121 1.22 33.77 -1.43
CA THR A 121 1.89 34.85 -0.71
C THR A 121 3.07 35.45 -1.46
N GLU A 122 3.72 34.70 -2.34
CA GLU A 122 4.93 35.10 -3.04
C GLU A 122 4.65 35.34 -4.53
N ASP A 123 5.31 36.36 -5.10
CA ASP A 123 5.17 36.69 -6.53
C ASP A 123 5.79 35.62 -7.44
N SER A 124 6.83 34.91 -6.98
CA SER A 124 7.55 33.90 -7.77
C SER A 124 8.14 32.81 -6.87
N PRO A 125 7.30 31.94 -6.29
CA PRO A 125 7.79 30.78 -5.55
C PRO A 125 8.62 29.89 -6.48
N GLY A 126 9.79 29.46 -6.00
CA GLY A 126 10.71 28.64 -6.79
C GLY A 126 10.11 27.31 -7.27
N THR A 127 10.84 26.63 -8.15
CA THR A 127 10.42 25.35 -8.76
C THR A 127 10.96 24.12 -8.03
N GLU A 128 11.53 24.29 -6.84
CA GLU A 128 12.15 23.23 -6.03
C GLU A 128 11.17 22.10 -5.67
N TRP A 129 9.86 22.42 -5.61
CA TRP A 129 8.81 21.44 -5.35
C TRP A 129 8.70 20.36 -6.44
N ALA A 130 9.21 20.61 -7.66
CA ALA A 130 9.10 19.69 -8.78
C ALA A 130 9.88 18.39 -8.55
N ASP A 131 11.03 18.46 -7.87
CA ASP A 131 11.90 17.31 -7.60
C ASP A 131 11.34 16.35 -6.51
N ARG A 132 10.27 16.76 -5.80
CA ARG A 132 9.69 15.96 -4.69
C ARG A 132 9.24 14.57 -5.13
N TYR A 133 8.81 14.40 -6.39
CA TYR A 133 8.37 13.09 -6.85
C TYR A 133 9.51 12.10 -7.03
N VAL A 134 10.74 12.56 -7.29
CA VAL A 134 11.93 11.69 -7.27
C VAL A 134 12.15 11.18 -5.86
N GLU A 135 12.16 12.07 -4.87
CA GLU A 135 12.29 11.68 -3.46
C GLU A 135 11.17 10.72 -3.02
N MET A 136 9.92 11.01 -3.43
CA MET A 136 8.79 10.15 -3.09
C MET A 136 8.93 8.76 -3.69
N GLN A 137 9.40 8.65 -4.94
CA GLN A 137 9.66 7.36 -5.56
C GLN A 137 10.68 6.55 -4.75
N GLU A 138 11.81 7.15 -4.39
CA GLU A 138 12.86 6.49 -3.61
C GLU A 138 12.34 6.00 -2.25
N ILE A 139 11.53 6.82 -1.57
CA ILE A 139 10.94 6.43 -0.28
C ILE A 139 9.89 5.33 -0.45
N TYR A 140 9.04 5.37 -1.48
CA TYR A 140 8.13 4.26 -1.76
C TYR A 140 8.89 2.94 -1.99
N GLU A 141 9.98 2.98 -2.77
CA GLU A 141 10.83 1.81 -3.00
C GLU A 141 11.49 1.31 -1.71
N GLU A 142 11.94 2.21 -0.83
CA GLU A 142 12.49 1.87 0.49
C GLU A 142 11.42 1.23 1.40
N LEU A 143 10.23 1.83 1.49
CA LEU A 143 9.10 1.26 2.24
C LEU A 143 8.73 -0.14 1.73
N GLY A 144 8.72 -0.33 0.41
CA GLY A 144 8.53 -1.64 -0.21
C GLY A 144 9.60 -2.65 0.17
N ARG A 145 10.87 -2.23 0.25
CA ARG A 145 11.99 -3.08 0.71
C ARG A 145 11.86 -3.45 2.18
N GLN A 146 11.51 -2.50 3.04
CA GLN A 146 11.27 -2.75 4.48
C GLN A 146 10.15 -3.76 4.67
N LEU A 147 9.02 -3.55 3.99
CA LEU A 147 7.89 -4.48 4.00
C LEU A 147 8.30 -5.87 3.53
N PHE A 148 9.08 -5.96 2.45
CA PHE A 148 9.60 -7.24 1.96
C PHE A 148 10.42 -7.99 3.03
N PHE A 149 11.27 -7.31 3.80
CA PHE A 149 12.04 -7.95 4.87
C PHE A 149 11.16 -8.46 6.01
N ILE A 150 10.11 -7.71 6.38
CA ILE A 150 9.10 -8.15 7.35
C ILE A 150 8.42 -9.43 6.84
N LEU A 151 7.94 -9.44 5.60
CA LEU A 151 7.26 -10.60 5.01
C LEU A 151 8.17 -11.81 4.85
N LYS A 152 9.46 -11.58 4.55
CA LYS A 152 10.47 -12.65 4.50
C LYS A 152 10.68 -13.28 5.88
N SER A 153 10.72 -12.46 6.94
CA SER A 153 10.77 -12.94 8.33
C SER A 153 9.54 -13.80 8.67
N TYR A 154 8.34 -13.33 8.32
CA TYR A 154 7.10 -14.07 8.54
C TYR A 154 7.07 -15.40 7.77
N SER A 155 7.50 -15.39 6.52
CA SER A 155 7.59 -16.61 5.70
C SER A 155 8.54 -17.65 6.30
N LYS A 156 9.68 -17.20 6.86
CA LYS A 156 10.62 -18.08 7.57
C LYS A 156 10.01 -18.67 8.83
N LYS A 157 9.33 -17.86 9.64
CA LYS A 157 8.63 -18.31 10.86
C LYS A 157 7.52 -19.30 10.52
N ARG A 158 6.75 -19.05 9.45
CA ARG A 158 5.73 -19.96 8.93
C ARG A 158 6.32 -21.31 8.56
N GLY A 159 7.39 -21.34 7.76
CA GLY A 159 8.06 -22.61 7.38
C GLY A 159 8.59 -23.39 8.59
N ALA A 160 9.15 -22.71 9.59
CA ALA A 160 9.59 -23.36 10.82
C ALA A 160 8.43 -23.99 11.63
N LEU A 161 7.25 -23.36 11.62
CA LEU A 161 6.03 -23.89 12.23
C LEU A 161 5.49 -25.09 11.45
N GLU A 162 5.46 -25.04 10.12
CA GLU A 162 5.09 -26.17 9.25
C GLU A 162 5.95 -27.40 9.58
N ASP A 163 7.26 -27.24 9.63
CA ASP A 163 8.20 -28.31 9.99
C ASP A 163 7.95 -28.85 11.41
N ALA A 164 7.65 -27.97 12.37
CA ALA A 164 7.37 -28.37 13.75
C ALA A 164 6.07 -29.16 13.85
N ILE A 165 5.02 -28.76 13.14
CA ILE A 165 3.75 -29.49 13.07
C ILE A 165 3.96 -30.87 12.46
N LEU A 166 4.72 -30.97 11.36
CA LEU A 166 5.02 -32.25 10.71
C LEU A 166 5.77 -33.20 11.66
N ARG A 167 6.79 -32.70 12.37
CA ARG A 167 7.52 -33.48 13.38
C ARG A 167 6.60 -33.99 14.50
N LYS A 168 5.70 -33.14 15.02
CA LYS A 168 4.76 -33.54 16.09
C LYS A 168 3.73 -34.55 15.59
N ARG A 169 3.23 -34.42 14.36
CA ARG A 169 2.35 -35.42 13.74
C ARG A 169 3.04 -36.78 13.60
N ALA A 170 4.31 -36.79 13.22
CA ALA A 170 5.10 -38.03 13.16
C ALA A 170 5.28 -38.66 14.56
N LEU A 171 5.47 -37.86 15.61
CA LEU A 171 5.51 -38.36 16.99
C LEU A 171 4.17 -38.95 17.43
N LEU A 172 3.05 -38.28 17.13
CA LEU A 172 1.71 -38.81 17.41
C LEU A 172 1.47 -40.15 16.70
N ALA A 173 1.88 -40.27 15.44
CA ALA A 173 1.75 -41.52 14.68
C ALA A 173 2.54 -42.66 15.32
N ARG A 174 3.77 -42.41 15.80
CA ARG A 174 4.58 -43.42 16.51
C ARG A 174 3.94 -43.90 17.81
N ILE A 175 3.39 -42.99 18.62
CA ILE A 175 2.63 -43.38 19.83
C ILE A 175 1.41 -44.23 19.42
N GLY A 176 0.81 -43.95 18.26
CA GLY A 176 -0.22 -44.78 17.62
C GLY A 176 0.24 -46.22 17.36
N GLU A 177 1.37 -46.35 16.68
CA GLU A 177 1.96 -47.63 16.28
C GLU A 177 2.40 -48.48 17.49
N ASP A 178 3.07 -47.86 18.48
CA ASP A 178 3.53 -48.52 19.71
C ASP A 178 2.36 -49.13 20.51
N GLU A 179 1.24 -48.42 20.61
CA GLU A 179 0.01 -48.93 21.28
C GLU A 179 -0.68 -50.06 20.50
N GLU A 180 -0.65 -50.00 19.16
CA GLU A 180 -1.19 -51.08 18.32
C GLU A 180 -0.37 -52.36 18.45
N GLU A 181 0.96 -52.25 18.51
CA GLU A 181 1.88 -53.37 18.68
C GLU A 181 1.73 -53.98 20.08
N GLU A 182 1.67 -53.16 21.13
CA GLU A 182 1.45 -53.65 22.50
C GLU A 182 0.07 -54.34 22.66
N ASN A 183 -0.96 -53.84 21.98
CA ASN A 183 -2.28 -54.49 21.96
C ASN A 183 -2.30 -55.82 21.22
N LYS A 184 -1.49 -55.98 20.16
CA LYS A 184 -1.33 -57.26 19.45
C LYS A 184 -0.64 -58.30 20.34
N ASP A 185 0.41 -57.90 21.04
CA ASP A 185 1.15 -58.77 21.96
C ASP A 185 0.29 -59.23 23.16
N ARG A 186 -0.53 -58.33 23.72
CA ARG A 186 -1.47 -58.66 24.80
C ARG A 186 -2.57 -59.64 24.36
N LYS A 187 -3.03 -59.57 23.09
CA LYS A 187 -3.99 -60.53 22.53
C LYS A 187 -3.34 -61.89 22.23
N GLY A 188 -2.07 -61.93 21.85
CA GLY A 188 -1.30 -63.16 21.61
C GLY A 188 -1.01 -63.97 22.88
N ASN A 189 -0.71 -63.29 24.00
CA ASN A 189 -0.31 -63.93 25.25
C ASN A 189 -1.46 -64.44 26.13
N ASN A 190 -2.72 -64.18 25.79
CA ASN A 190 -3.88 -64.60 26.60
C ASN A 190 -4.25 -66.10 26.47
N ARG A 191 -3.39 -66.92 25.85
CA ARG A 191 -3.67 -68.34 25.53
C ARG A 191 -2.96 -69.37 26.40
N LYS A 192 -2.06 -69.02 27.31
CA LYS A 192 -1.40 -70.00 28.18
C LYS A 192 -1.23 -69.52 29.62
N ASP A 193 -1.84 -70.30 30.51
CA ASP A 193 -1.34 -70.76 31.80
C ASP A 193 -2.22 -70.54 33.04
N ARG A 194 -2.61 -71.71 33.56
CA ARG A 194 -3.15 -72.01 34.88
C ARG A 194 -1.94 -72.25 35.80
N ASP A 195 -1.66 -71.35 36.74
CA ASP A 195 -1.22 -71.73 38.08
C ASP A 195 -1.36 -70.57 39.07
N ARG A 196 -2.12 -70.79 40.16
CA ARG A 196 -2.69 -69.75 41.03
C ARG A 196 -1.90 -69.57 42.32
N GLY A 197 -1.53 -68.33 42.64
CA GLY A 197 -1.18 -67.92 44.02
C GLY A 197 -0.23 -66.72 44.13
N LYS A 198 1.01 -66.86 43.63
CA LYS A 198 1.99 -65.75 43.59
C LYS A 198 1.80 -64.82 42.38
N GLU A 199 1.23 -65.33 41.30
CA GLU A 199 0.97 -64.56 40.07
C GLU A 199 -0.06 -63.43 40.26
N GLU A 200 -0.95 -63.48 41.26
CA GLU A 200 -2.02 -62.47 41.39
C GLU A 200 -1.50 -61.10 41.82
N LYS A 201 -0.45 -61.05 42.66
CA LYS A 201 0.19 -59.78 43.04
C LYS A 201 1.00 -59.19 41.86
N GLU A 202 1.75 -60.03 41.16
CA GLU A 202 2.50 -59.64 39.95
C GLU A 202 1.57 -59.21 38.81
N LYS A 203 0.45 -59.91 38.58
CA LYS A 203 -0.58 -59.53 37.61
C LYS A 203 -1.24 -58.20 37.98
N LYS A 204 -1.49 -57.95 39.28
CA LYS A 204 -2.03 -56.65 39.74
C LYS A 204 -1.02 -55.51 39.58
N GLU A 205 0.26 -55.73 39.85
CA GLU A 205 1.32 -54.73 39.61
C GLU A 205 1.54 -54.45 38.13
N LYS A 206 1.64 -55.50 37.28
CA LYS A 206 1.72 -55.34 35.82
C LYS A 206 0.52 -54.58 35.27
N LYS A 207 -0.69 -54.88 35.74
CA LYS A 207 -1.93 -54.18 35.32
C LYS A 207 -1.99 -52.73 35.81
N LYS A 208 -1.37 -52.40 36.95
CA LYS A 208 -1.24 -51.01 37.41
C LYS A 208 -0.21 -50.23 36.60
N ARG A 209 0.92 -50.84 36.24
CA ARG A 209 1.94 -50.22 35.37
C ARG A 209 1.37 -49.97 33.98
N SER A 210 0.76 -50.97 33.34
CA SER A 210 0.15 -50.81 32.01
C SER A 210 -0.95 -49.74 31.96
N LYS A 211 -1.78 -49.63 33.02
CA LYS A 211 -2.77 -48.54 33.10
C LYS A 211 -2.15 -47.16 33.31
N LYS A 212 -0.99 -47.08 33.96
CA LYS A 212 -0.25 -45.84 34.13
C LYS A 212 0.40 -45.43 32.81
N ASP A 213 1.02 -46.37 32.11
CA ASP A 213 1.65 -46.14 30.81
C ASP A 213 0.59 -45.70 29.76
N GLU A 214 -0.58 -46.36 29.71
CA GLU A 214 -1.73 -45.92 28.89
C GLU A 214 -2.22 -44.51 29.23
N HIS A 215 -2.23 -44.15 30.51
CA HIS A 215 -2.65 -42.83 30.95
C HIS A 215 -1.61 -41.76 30.57
N ASP A 216 -0.32 -42.06 30.77
CA ASP A 216 0.78 -41.16 30.45
C ASP A 216 0.87 -40.93 28.93
N ASP A 217 0.64 -41.96 28.11
CA ASP A 217 0.57 -41.84 26.64
C ASP A 217 -0.67 -41.07 26.18
N ALA A 218 -1.83 -41.27 26.80
CA ALA A 218 -3.03 -40.49 26.52
C ALA A 218 -2.84 -39.00 26.84
N VAL A 219 -2.20 -38.69 27.97
CA VAL A 219 -1.84 -37.31 28.35
C VAL A 219 -0.86 -36.73 27.34
N ARG A 220 0.16 -37.49 26.93
CA ARG A 220 1.16 -37.06 25.94
C ARG A 220 0.54 -36.79 24.57
N ARG A 221 -0.41 -37.63 24.13
CA ARG A 221 -1.18 -37.40 22.90
C ARG A 221 -2.00 -36.12 22.97
N ALA A 222 -2.75 -35.93 24.05
CA ALA A 222 -3.55 -34.73 24.25
C ALA A 222 -2.68 -33.46 24.22
N GLN A 223 -1.50 -33.49 24.85
CA GLN A 223 -0.53 -32.39 24.81
C GLN A 223 -0.02 -32.12 23.38
N LEU A 224 0.41 -33.16 22.66
CA LEU A 224 0.89 -33.02 21.27
C LEU A 224 -0.20 -32.50 20.33
N GLU A 225 -1.44 -32.98 20.47
CA GLU A 225 -2.58 -32.48 19.70
C GLU A 225 -2.88 -31.01 20.01
N GLN A 226 -2.85 -30.61 21.28
CA GLN A 226 -3.03 -29.23 21.69
C GLN A 226 -1.94 -28.32 21.11
N GLU A 227 -0.68 -28.75 21.17
CA GLU A 227 0.45 -28.00 20.60
C GLU A 227 0.34 -27.88 19.06
N ILE A 228 -0.05 -28.96 18.37
CA ILE A 228 -0.28 -28.91 16.91
C ILE A 228 -1.38 -27.90 16.57
N ARG A 229 -2.47 -27.87 17.34
CA ARG A 229 -3.55 -26.89 17.14
C ARG A 229 -3.04 -25.46 17.36
N SER A 230 -2.32 -25.21 18.45
CA SER A 230 -1.72 -23.90 18.74
C SER A 230 -0.77 -23.45 17.62
N PHE A 231 0.10 -24.33 17.13
CA PHE A 231 0.99 -24.01 16.00
C PHE A 231 0.20 -23.76 14.71
N GLY A 232 -0.89 -24.49 14.48
CA GLY A 232 -1.79 -24.23 13.36
C GLY A 232 -2.42 -22.84 13.40
N ASP A 233 -2.84 -22.38 14.58
CA ASP A 233 -3.40 -21.04 14.75
C ASP A 233 -2.38 -19.92 14.44
N ILE A 234 -1.13 -20.09 14.89
CA ILE A 234 -0.02 -19.15 14.58
C ILE A 234 0.38 -19.22 13.10
N LEU A 235 0.38 -20.42 12.51
CA LEU A 235 0.68 -20.58 11.09
C LEU A 235 -0.33 -19.81 10.24
N ASN A 236 -1.63 -19.99 10.50
CA ASN A 236 -2.69 -19.27 9.82
C ASN A 236 -2.55 -17.75 10.00
N HIS A 237 -2.15 -17.29 11.19
CA HIS A 237 -1.87 -15.88 11.44
C HIS A 237 -0.82 -15.30 10.49
N TYR A 238 0.32 -15.99 10.35
CA TYR A 238 1.38 -15.55 9.43
C TYR A 238 0.92 -15.60 7.98
N GLU A 239 0.07 -16.54 7.58
CA GLU A 239 -0.52 -16.55 6.23
C GLU A 239 -1.34 -15.31 5.96
N VAL A 240 -2.20 -14.90 6.90
CA VAL A 240 -3.00 -13.67 6.79
C VAL A 240 -2.09 -12.44 6.67
N LEU A 241 -1.09 -12.30 7.54
CA LEU A 241 -0.17 -11.16 7.50
C LEU A 241 0.67 -11.12 6.22
N ILE A 242 1.14 -12.26 5.75
CA ILE A 242 1.90 -12.35 4.48
C ILE A 242 1.02 -11.90 3.32
N GLU A 243 -0.24 -12.32 3.28
CA GLU A 243 -1.17 -11.93 2.22
C GLU A 243 -1.51 -10.44 2.27
N LYS A 244 -1.78 -9.90 3.47
CA LYS A 244 -1.97 -8.46 3.69
C LYS A 244 -0.77 -7.65 3.20
N GLY A 245 0.43 -8.06 3.58
CA GLY A 245 1.66 -7.39 3.17
C GLY A 245 1.95 -7.50 1.68
N LYS A 246 1.59 -8.60 1.01
CA LYS A 246 1.67 -8.67 -0.46
C LYS A 246 0.76 -7.65 -1.13
N GLY A 247 -0.49 -7.56 -0.67
CA GLY A 247 -1.45 -6.56 -1.16
C GLY A 247 -0.94 -5.13 -0.98
N MET A 248 -0.30 -4.86 0.16
CA MET A 248 0.27 -3.55 0.46
C MET A 248 1.56 -3.27 -0.35
N GLY A 249 2.42 -4.27 -0.55
CA GLY A 249 3.59 -4.14 -1.42
C GLY A 249 3.19 -3.85 -2.86
N ASP A 250 2.14 -4.53 -3.35
CA ASP A 250 1.52 -4.28 -4.64
C ASP A 250 1.00 -2.84 -4.80
N TRP A 251 0.49 -2.26 -3.71
CA TRP A 251 0.02 -0.87 -3.66
C TRP A 251 1.18 0.13 -3.64
N ILE A 252 2.19 -0.09 -2.81
CA ILE A 252 3.40 0.75 -2.74
C ILE A 252 4.10 0.80 -4.10
N SER A 253 4.24 -0.35 -4.78
CA SER A 253 4.83 -0.39 -6.12
C SER A 253 4.03 0.40 -7.14
N LEU A 254 2.70 0.40 -7.05
CA LEU A 254 1.85 1.24 -7.90
C LEU A 254 2.17 2.73 -7.66
N LYS A 255 2.27 3.15 -6.40
CA LYS A 255 2.59 4.54 -6.04
C LYS A 255 3.99 4.98 -6.45
N ALA A 256 4.98 4.11 -6.33
CA ALA A 256 6.32 4.39 -6.86
C ALA A 256 6.28 4.64 -8.37
N ASN A 257 5.53 3.83 -9.12
CA ASN A 257 5.41 3.97 -10.57
C ASN A 257 4.69 5.27 -11.00
N ASP A 258 3.75 5.77 -10.19
CA ASP A 258 3.06 7.04 -10.43
C ASP A 258 4.02 8.24 -10.38
N CYS A 259 5.08 8.15 -9.58
CA CYS A 259 5.97 9.27 -9.30
C CYS A 259 6.75 9.75 -10.53
N GLY A 260 7.22 8.83 -11.39
CA GLY A 260 7.99 9.19 -12.59
C GLY A 260 7.21 10.09 -13.56
N PRO A 261 6.02 9.68 -14.04
CA PRO A 261 5.16 10.53 -14.85
C PRO A 261 4.74 11.84 -14.17
N LEU A 262 4.48 11.82 -12.85
CA LEU A 262 4.16 13.03 -12.08
C LEU A 262 5.34 14.02 -12.03
N ASN A 263 6.56 13.51 -11.89
CA ASN A 263 7.78 14.31 -11.94
C ASN A 263 7.95 15.00 -13.31
N ASP A 264 7.72 14.26 -14.40
CA ASP A 264 7.78 14.82 -15.76
C ASP A 264 6.76 15.95 -15.96
N VAL A 265 5.58 15.83 -15.36
CA VAL A 265 4.55 16.86 -15.39
C VAL A 265 4.97 18.06 -14.55
N ALA A 266 5.45 17.83 -13.33
CA ALA A 266 5.90 18.89 -12.43
C ALA A 266 6.96 19.78 -13.07
N HIS A 267 8.00 19.17 -13.66
CA HIS A 267 9.04 19.91 -14.38
C HIS A 267 8.53 20.60 -15.65
N ALA A 268 7.56 20.00 -16.34
CA ALA A 268 7.00 20.62 -17.53
C ALA A 268 6.13 21.84 -17.22
N ILE A 269 5.40 21.83 -16.09
CA ILE A 269 4.66 22.97 -15.56
C ILE A 269 5.61 24.10 -15.15
N ALA A 270 6.71 23.76 -14.50
CA ALA A 270 7.77 24.70 -14.11
C ALA A 270 8.61 25.23 -15.30
N GLY A 271 8.45 24.64 -16.49
CA GLY A 271 9.26 24.94 -17.67
C GLY A 271 8.57 25.88 -18.67
N PRO A 272 9.33 26.61 -19.49
CA PRO A 272 8.76 27.60 -20.41
C PRO A 272 8.18 27.00 -21.71
N ARG A 273 8.25 25.67 -21.91
CA ARG A 273 7.95 25.03 -23.20
C ARG A 273 6.62 24.27 -23.17
N LEU A 274 5.61 24.82 -23.85
CA LEU A 274 4.30 24.17 -24.03
C LEU A 274 4.38 22.78 -24.67
N SER A 275 5.32 22.56 -25.60
CA SER A 275 5.51 21.25 -26.23
C SER A 275 6.08 20.18 -25.29
N THR A 276 6.80 20.58 -24.25
CA THR A 276 7.22 19.66 -23.18
C THR A 276 6.02 19.28 -22.32
N MET A 277 5.19 20.28 -21.96
CA MET A 277 3.98 20.09 -21.17
C MET A 277 2.97 19.16 -21.84
N GLU A 278 2.76 19.33 -23.15
CA GLU A 278 1.93 18.44 -23.97
C GLU A 278 2.39 16.98 -23.87
N ARG A 279 3.67 16.72 -24.11
CA ARG A 279 4.23 15.35 -24.02
C ARG A 279 4.12 14.77 -22.62
N SER A 280 4.38 15.55 -21.59
CA SER A 280 4.27 15.09 -20.19
C SER A 280 2.82 14.73 -19.83
N TYR A 281 1.85 15.53 -20.25
CA TYR A 281 0.43 15.22 -20.06
C TYR A 281 -0.03 13.98 -20.84
N GLU A 282 0.39 13.82 -22.09
CA GLU A 282 0.12 12.58 -22.86
C GLU A 282 0.72 11.36 -22.17
N LYS A 283 1.96 11.48 -21.66
CA LYS A 283 2.66 10.39 -20.97
C LYS A 283 1.94 9.97 -19.69
N ILE A 284 1.52 10.91 -18.85
CA ILE A 284 0.81 10.60 -17.59
C ILE A 284 -0.59 10.04 -17.85
N ILE A 285 -1.32 10.55 -18.85
CA ILE A 285 -2.61 9.99 -19.27
C ILE A 285 -2.43 8.53 -19.69
N GLY A 286 -1.44 8.26 -20.54
CA GLY A 286 -1.15 6.89 -20.98
C GLY A 286 -0.71 5.98 -19.83
N ALA A 287 -0.01 6.50 -18.82
CA ALA A 287 0.33 5.75 -17.60
C ALA A 287 -0.95 5.38 -16.83
N TYR A 288 -1.80 6.36 -16.52
CA TYR A 288 -3.03 6.14 -15.78
C TYR A 288 -4.01 5.20 -16.48
N GLU A 289 -4.12 5.24 -17.81
CA GLU A 289 -4.93 4.27 -18.57
C GLU A 289 -4.40 2.82 -18.44
N ARG A 290 -3.08 2.65 -18.43
CA ARG A 290 -2.45 1.34 -18.18
C ARG A 290 -2.68 0.89 -16.74
N ASP A 291 -2.59 1.79 -15.78
CA ASP A 291 -2.77 1.49 -14.36
C ASP A 291 -4.21 1.12 -14.04
N ILE A 292 -5.21 1.84 -14.59
CA ILE A 292 -6.62 1.43 -14.50
C ILE A 292 -6.81 -0.01 -15.01
N SER A 293 -6.16 -0.35 -16.11
CA SER A 293 -6.23 -1.70 -16.70
C SER A 293 -5.53 -2.75 -15.83
N ALA A 294 -4.41 -2.40 -15.19
CA ALA A 294 -3.70 -3.26 -14.25
C ALA A 294 -4.50 -3.47 -12.95
N ILE A 295 -5.05 -2.39 -12.39
CA ILE A 295 -5.93 -2.40 -11.22
C ILE A 295 -7.14 -3.30 -11.45
N ARG A 296 -7.79 -3.21 -12.61
CA ARG A 296 -8.90 -4.11 -12.97
C ARG A 296 -8.51 -5.59 -12.89
N ARG A 297 -7.34 -5.95 -13.45
CA ARG A 297 -6.83 -7.33 -13.40
C ARG A 297 -6.49 -7.77 -11.96
N LYS A 298 -5.93 -6.87 -11.14
CA LYS A 298 -5.67 -7.13 -9.72
C LYS A 298 -6.99 -7.38 -8.96
N ARG A 299 -8.04 -6.60 -9.23
CA ARG A 299 -9.37 -6.79 -8.65
C ARG A 299 -9.96 -8.15 -9.01
N GLU A 300 -9.92 -8.55 -10.28
CA GLU A 300 -10.36 -9.88 -10.72
C GLU A 300 -9.53 -11.01 -10.09
N ALA A 301 -8.25 -10.78 -9.79
CA ALA A 301 -7.43 -11.73 -9.05
C ALA A 301 -7.86 -11.80 -7.57
N ILE A 302 -8.21 -10.68 -6.94
CA ILE A 302 -8.75 -10.62 -5.58
C ILE A 302 -10.09 -11.35 -5.50
N ASP A 303 -11.02 -11.11 -6.43
CA ASP A 303 -12.32 -11.79 -6.47
C ASP A 303 -12.12 -13.32 -6.56
N ARG A 304 -11.23 -13.77 -7.46
CA ARG A 304 -10.89 -15.20 -7.57
C ARG A 304 -10.22 -15.78 -6.32
N LYS A 305 -9.45 -14.99 -5.57
CA LYS A 305 -8.85 -15.43 -4.30
C LYS A 305 -9.92 -15.55 -3.22
N ARG A 306 -10.82 -14.58 -3.13
CA ARG A 306 -11.95 -14.59 -2.21
C ARG A 306 -12.88 -15.77 -2.46
N ASP A 307 -13.24 -16.06 -3.71
CA ASP A 307 -14.10 -17.20 -4.07
C ASP A 307 -13.50 -18.57 -3.67
N ARG A 308 -12.18 -18.63 -3.45
CA ARG A 308 -11.46 -19.84 -3.02
C ARG A 308 -11.40 -19.99 -1.50
N ILE A 309 -11.80 -18.99 -0.73
CA ILE A 309 -11.89 -19.09 0.73
C ILE A 309 -13.04 -20.07 1.05
N LYS A 310 -12.69 -21.29 1.47
CA LYS A 310 -13.66 -22.31 1.86
C LYS A 310 -13.98 -22.20 3.34
N THR A 311 -15.20 -21.85 3.71
CA THR A 311 -15.68 -21.77 5.11
C THR A 311 -15.83 -23.15 5.76
N ILE A 312 -14.72 -23.87 5.95
CA ILE A 312 -14.67 -25.17 6.60
C ILE A 312 -13.50 -25.14 7.60
N GLY A 313 -13.76 -25.35 8.88
CA GLY A 313 -12.71 -25.34 9.90
C GLY A 313 -13.24 -25.15 11.32
N THR A 314 -12.32 -24.92 12.26
CA THR A 314 -12.65 -24.52 13.64
C THR A 314 -13.12 -23.06 13.69
N LEU A 315 -13.74 -22.61 14.79
CA LEU A 315 -14.19 -21.21 14.95
C LEU A 315 -13.06 -20.20 14.64
N ARG A 316 -11.85 -20.45 15.16
CA ARG A 316 -10.66 -19.63 14.88
C ARG A 316 -10.24 -19.63 13.40
N THR A 317 -10.47 -20.73 12.69
CA THR A 317 -10.21 -20.78 11.24
C THR A 317 -11.22 -19.94 10.47
N LEU A 318 -12.49 -19.93 10.92
CA LEU A 318 -13.52 -19.06 10.34
C LEU A 318 -13.19 -17.58 10.58
N ASP A 319 -12.78 -17.20 11.79
CA ASP A 319 -12.38 -15.82 12.10
C ASP A 319 -11.22 -15.35 11.18
N ARG A 320 -10.24 -16.23 10.91
CA ARG A 320 -9.12 -15.96 9.98
C ARG A 320 -9.58 -15.81 8.53
N MET A 321 -10.58 -16.56 8.12
CA MET A 321 -11.16 -16.46 6.78
C MET A 321 -11.96 -15.16 6.63
N ASP A 322 -12.67 -14.75 7.68
CA ASP A 322 -13.35 -13.47 7.73
C ASP A 322 -12.34 -12.30 7.71
N GLU A 323 -11.22 -12.41 8.43
CA GLU A 323 -10.10 -11.45 8.37
C GLU A 323 -9.56 -11.29 6.93
N LEU A 324 -9.33 -12.40 6.23
CA LEU A 324 -8.86 -12.40 4.84
C LEU A 324 -9.91 -11.85 3.87
N SER A 325 -11.17 -12.24 4.03
CA SER A 325 -12.27 -11.76 3.19
C SER A 325 -12.46 -10.25 3.38
N ALA A 326 -12.42 -9.75 4.63
CA ALA A 326 -12.50 -8.33 4.94
C ALA A 326 -11.33 -7.57 4.32
N HIS A 327 -10.10 -8.10 4.42
CA HIS A 327 -8.94 -7.52 3.75
C HIS A 327 -9.10 -7.45 2.23
N TYR A 328 -9.60 -8.51 1.59
CA TYR A 328 -9.83 -8.52 0.15
C TYR A 328 -10.88 -7.50 -0.28
N GLU A 329 -11.96 -7.34 0.47
CA GLU A 329 -12.96 -6.29 0.19
C GLU A 329 -12.38 -4.88 0.38
N GLN A 330 -11.58 -4.67 1.41
CA GLN A 330 -10.89 -3.39 1.63
C GLN A 330 -9.93 -3.07 0.48
N MET A 331 -9.09 -4.03 0.07
CA MET A 331 -8.17 -3.86 -1.07
C MET A 331 -8.92 -3.61 -2.38
N LYS A 332 -10.05 -4.30 -2.59
CA LYS A 332 -10.92 -4.07 -3.74
C LYS A 332 -11.49 -2.65 -3.73
N SER A 333 -12.04 -2.20 -2.61
CA SER A 333 -12.57 -0.85 -2.44
C SER A 333 -11.48 0.21 -2.71
N ARG A 334 -10.28 0.01 -2.15
CA ARG A 334 -9.12 0.87 -2.38
C ARG A 334 -8.75 0.96 -3.87
N TYR A 335 -8.71 -0.17 -4.56
CA TYR A 335 -8.44 -0.23 -5.99
C TYR A 335 -9.54 0.43 -6.83
N GLU A 336 -10.81 0.26 -6.47
CA GLU A 336 -11.93 0.90 -7.15
C GLU A 336 -11.92 2.41 -6.99
N HIS A 337 -11.68 2.89 -5.77
CA HIS A 337 -11.52 4.29 -5.47
C HIS A 337 -10.37 4.90 -6.28
N HIS A 338 -9.20 4.25 -6.27
CA HIS A 338 -8.04 4.75 -6.99
C HIS A 338 -8.26 4.74 -8.52
N ALA A 339 -8.89 3.70 -9.07
CA ALA A 339 -9.25 3.68 -10.50
C ALA A 339 -10.24 4.80 -10.87
N ALA A 340 -11.17 5.15 -9.98
CA ALA A 340 -12.07 6.29 -10.17
C ALA A 340 -11.31 7.62 -10.12
N TRP A 341 -10.42 7.79 -9.14
CA TRP A 341 -9.54 8.96 -9.02
C TRP A 341 -8.67 9.15 -10.26
N LEU A 342 -8.02 8.10 -10.76
CA LEU A 342 -7.21 8.14 -11.99
C LEU A 342 -8.01 8.62 -13.21
N LYS A 343 -9.30 8.24 -13.33
CA LYS A 343 -10.17 8.72 -14.42
C LYS A 343 -10.43 10.23 -14.31
N VAL A 344 -10.64 10.74 -13.10
CA VAL A 344 -10.78 12.18 -12.86
C VAL A 344 -9.50 12.91 -13.25
N GLN A 345 -8.33 12.37 -12.88
CA GLN A 345 -7.05 12.97 -13.24
C GLN A 345 -6.79 12.96 -14.75
N ILE A 346 -7.13 11.87 -15.45
CA ILE A 346 -7.08 11.83 -16.92
C ILE A 346 -7.95 12.94 -17.51
N GLY A 347 -9.17 13.12 -17.00
CA GLY A 347 -10.05 14.21 -17.43
C GLY A 347 -9.42 15.59 -17.21
N ALA A 348 -8.80 15.81 -16.06
CA ALA A 348 -8.11 17.06 -15.74
C ALA A 348 -6.93 17.32 -16.69
N TYR A 349 -6.05 16.35 -16.92
CA TYR A 349 -4.91 16.53 -17.83
C TYR A 349 -5.35 16.70 -19.29
N ARG A 350 -6.45 16.08 -19.73
CA ARG A 350 -7.03 16.32 -21.06
C ARG A 350 -7.58 17.74 -21.21
N ALA A 351 -8.14 18.31 -20.14
CA ALA A 351 -8.56 19.71 -20.15
C ALA A 351 -7.34 20.66 -20.25
N GLU A 352 -6.27 20.39 -19.51
CA GLU A 352 -5.02 21.17 -19.60
C GLU A 352 -4.38 21.05 -21.01
N LEU A 353 -4.41 19.87 -21.63
CA LEU A 353 -3.97 19.68 -23.02
C LEU A 353 -4.78 20.53 -24.00
N THR A 354 -6.10 20.55 -23.83
CA THR A 354 -7.00 21.35 -24.68
C THR A 354 -6.69 22.84 -24.55
N GLU A 355 -6.41 23.32 -23.33
CA GLU A 355 -5.99 24.69 -23.08
C GLU A 355 -4.65 25.00 -23.77
N ILE A 356 -3.67 24.09 -23.72
CA ILE A 356 -2.39 24.26 -24.45
C ILE A 356 -2.62 24.36 -25.96
N TRP A 357 -3.49 23.53 -26.53
CA TRP A 357 -3.79 23.56 -27.97
C TRP A 357 -4.46 24.86 -28.40
N ASN A 358 -5.28 25.47 -27.55
CA ASN A 358 -5.92 26.76 -27.83
C ASN A 358 -4.95 27.95 -27.74
N LEU A 359 -3.77 27.76 -27.12
CA LEU A 359 -2.71 28.78 -27.02
C LEU A 359 -1.70 28.74 -28.18
N LYS A 360 -1.75 27.69 -29.02
CA LYS A 360 -0.95 27.55 -30.25
C LYS A 360 -1.70 28.17 -31.42
#